data_AF-A0A8S9WF15-F1
#
_entry.id   AF-A0A8S9WF15-F1
#
_cell.length_a   1.000
_cell.length_b   1.000
_cell.length_c   1.000
_cell.angle_alpha   90.00
_cell.angle_beta   90.00
_cell.angle_gamma   90.00
#
_symmetry.space_group_name_H-M   'P 1'
#
loop_
_entity.id
_entity.type
_entity.pdbx_description
1 polymer ?
#
loop_
_entity_poly.entity_id
_entity_poly.type
_entity_poly.pdbx_seq_one_letter_code
_entity_poly.pdbx_strand_id
1 'polypeptide(L)'
;MQLVKGSKVFGFDADALKHEDIDNLKYTLKNGNPVIVLLDPGILYGGIQGFGHFVVITGFDNNNIIYHDPDIPDGQDVKCSIERFMQAWSALKCWVIKLQKVKQ
;
A
#
# COMPACT_ATOMS: atom_id res chain seq x y z
N MET A 1 4.18 -10.71 -12.69
CA MET A 1 4.76 -10.34 -11.38
C MET A 1 4.60 -11.49 -10.40
N GLN A 2 5.60 -11.79 -9.55
CA GLN A 2 5.55 -12.96 -8.66
C GLN A 2 4.50 -12.83 -7.54
N LEU A 3 4.30 -11.64 -6.96
CA LEU A 3 3.28 -11.42 -5.93
C LEU A 3 1.85 -11.72 -6.44
N VAL A 4 1.48 -11.23 -7.62
CA VAL A 4 0.17 -11.57 -8.24
C VAL A 4 0.01 -13.07 -8.48
N LYS A 5 1.06 -13.77 -8.90
CA LYS A 5 1.01 -15.23 -9.08
C LYS A 5 0.84 -15.94 -7.72
N GLY A 6 1.55 -15.50 -6.69
CA GLY A 6 1.45 -16.02 -5.34
C GLY A 6 0.05 -15.83 -4.75
N SER A 7 -0.57 -14.66 -4.93
CA SER A 7 -1.93 -14.36 -4.43
C SER A 7 -2.97 -15.38 -4.89
N LYS A 8 -2.86 -15.85 -6.14
CA LYS A 8 -3.79 -16.85 -6.71
C LYS A 8 -3.75 -18.19 -5.99
N VAL A 9 -2.58 -18.61 -5.49
CA VAL A 9 -2.43 -19.83 -4.69
C VAL A 9 -3.25 -19.74 -3.40
N PHE A 10 -3.39 -18.54 -2.85
CA PHE A 10 -4.16 -18.28 -1.63
C PHE A 10 -5.63 -17.90 -1.88
N GLY A 11 -6.13 -18.09 -3.10
CA GLY A 11 -7.54 -17.81 -3.44
C GLY A 11 -7.87 -16.32 -3.63
N PHE A 12 -6.86 -15.50 -3.91
CA PHE A 12 -7.05 -14.09 -4.26
C PHE A 12 -6.81 -13.88 -5.75
N ASP A 13 -7.68 -13.10 -6.37
CA ASP A 13 -7.30 -12.43 -7.61
C ASP A 13 -6.51 -11.15 -7.28
N ALA A 14 -5.60 -10.79 -8.17
CA ALA A 14 -4.66 -9.71 -7.89
C ALA A 14 -4.20 -8.98 -9.15
N ASP A 15 -4.16 -7.65 -9.05
CA ASP A 15 -3.67 -6.77 -10.12
C ASP A 15 -2.52 -5.90 -9.63
N ALA A 16 -1.51 -5.74 -10.48
CA ALA A 16 -0.34 -4.92 -10.25
C ALA A 16 -0.43 -3.65 -11.09
N LEU A 17 -0.60 -2.49 -10.47
CA LEU A 17 -0.83 -1.23 -11.17
C LEU A 17 0.24 -0.21 -10.80
N LYS A 18 0.74 0.51 -11.81
CA LYS A 18 1.63 1.67 -11.65
C LYS A 18 0.85 2.94 -11.97
N HIS A 19 1.30 4.06 -11.45
CA HIS A 19 0.68 5.37 -11.63
C HIS A 19 -0.77 5.39 -11.13
N GLU A 20 -1.04 4.64 -10.06
CA GLU A 20 -2.36 4.65 -9.43
C GLU A 20 -2.63 6.00 -8.76
N ASP A 21 -3.91 6.36 -8.71
CA ASP A 21 -4.39 7.58 -8.09
C ASP A 21 -4.83 7.37 -6.63
N ILE A 22 -4.66 8.39 -5.79
CA ILE A 22 -5.02 8.31 -4.36
C ILE A 22 -6.53 8.18 -4.15
N ASP A 23 -7.36 8.76 -5.00
CA ASP A 23 -8.82 8.66 -4.88
C ASP A 23 -9.29 7.25 -5.24
N ASN A 24 -8.65 6.59 -6.23
CA ASN A 24 -8.87 5.18 -6.51
C ASN A 24 -8.45 4.27 -5.35
N LEU A 25 -7.31 4.58 -4.71
CA LEU A 25 -6.85 3.87 -3.53
C LEU A 25 -7.85 4.03 -2.38
N LYS A 26 -8.30 5.26 -2.09
CA LYS A 26 -9.32 5.54 -1.07
C LYS A 26 -10.66 4.86 -1.38
N TYR A 27 -11.07 4.82 -2.64
CA TYR A 27 -12.27 4.10 -3.07
C TYR A 27 -12.14 2.60 -2.79
N THR A 28 -10.97 2.02 -3.10
CA THR A 28 -10.70 0.59 -2.82
C THR A 28 -10.79 0.28 -1.33
N LEU A 29 -10.19 1.12 -0.49
CA LEU A 29 -10.22 1.00 0.98
C LEU A 29 -11.63 1.16 1.55
N LYS A 30 -12.41 2.12 1.04
CA LYS A 30 -13.83 2.31 1.45
C LYS A 30 -14.69 1.09 1.20
N ASN A 31 -14.35 0.27 0.20
CA ASN A 31 -15.02 -0.99 -0.10
C ASN A 31 -14.51 -2.16 0.76
N GLY A 32 -13.72 -1.90 1.81
CA GLY A 32 -13.18 -2.91 2.71
C GLY A 32 -12.03 -3.74 2.12
N ASN A 33 -11.42 -3.28 1.03
CA ASN A 33 -10.33 -3.99 0.38
C ASN A 33 -9.00 -3.31 0.72
N PRO A 34 -8.16 -3.89 1.60
CA PRO A 34 -6.81 -3.40 1.81
C PRO A 34 -5.95 -3.58 0.55
N VAL A 35 -4.93 -2.75 0.40
CA VAL A 35 -4.03 -2.78 -0.76
C VAL A 35 -2.57 -2.85 -0.32
N ILE A 36 -1.72 -3.53 -1.08
CA ILE A 36 -0.28 -3.50 -0.84
C ILE A 36 0.29 -2.39 -1.72
N VAL A 37 1.11 -1.51 -1.16
CA VAL A 37 1.78 -0.44 -1.92
C VAL A 37 3.29 -0.55 -1.77
N LEU A 38 4.02 -0.07 -2.78
CA LEU A 38 5.45 0.13 -2.68
C LEU A 38 5.76 1.61 -2.54
N LEU A 39 6.47 1.97 -1.48
CA LEU A 39 6.85 3.34 -1.17
C LEU A 39 8.33 3.45 -0.78
N ASP A 40 8.86 4.67 -0.81
CA ASP A 40 10.21 4.95 -0.34
C ASP A 40 10.20 5.18 1.19
N PRO A 41 10.75 4.26 2.00
CA PRO A 41 10.75 4.40 3.46
C PRO A 41 11.69 5.53 3.94
N GLY A 42 12.70 5.93 3.15
CA GLY A 42 13.56 7.07 3.46
C GLY A 42 12.78 8.39 3.43
N ILE A 43 11.76 8.50 2.58
CA ILE A 43 10.82 9.64 2.60
C ILE A 43 9.81 9.47 3.75
N LEU A 44 9.24 8.28 3.92
CA LEU A 44 8.18 8.02 4.89
C LEU A 44 8.65 8.12 6.36
N TYR A 45 9.85 7.63 6.67
CA TYR A 45 10.40 7.57 8.03
C TYR A 45 11.57 8.53 8.23
N GLY A 46 12.21 8.96 7.13
CA GLY A 46 13.51 9.63 7.17
C GLY A 46 14.64 8.63 6.94
N GLY A 47 15.78 9.09 6.44
CA GLY A 47 16.94 8.26 6.18
C GLY A 47 17.37 8.27 4.70
N ILE A 48 18.05 7.20 4.28
CA ILE A 48 18.53 7.05 2.91
C ILE A 48 17.35 6.80 1.97
N GLN A 49 17.25 7.57 0.90
CA GLN A 49 16.21 7.44 -0.12
C GLN A 49 16.67 6.57 -1.29
N GLY A 50 15.74 6.09 -2.11
CA GLY A 50 16.00 5.39 -3.37
C GLY A 50 15.83 3.87 -3.31
N PHE A 51 15.24 3.33 -2.25
CA PHE A 51 14.87 1.92 -2.16
C PHE A 51 13.39 1.73 -1.86
N GLY A 52 12.85 0.57 -2.20
CA GLY A 52 11.42 0.28 -2.08
C GLY A 52 11.09 -0.57 -0.86
N HIS A 53 9.98 -0.24 -0.20
CA HIS A 53 9.40 -0.97 0.91
C HIS A 53 7.93 -1.24 0.66
N PHE A 54 7.47 -2.46 0.98
CA PHE A 54 6.07 -2.83 0.83
C PHE A 54 5.33 -2.72 2.16
N VAL A 55 4.21 -2.00 2.15
CA VAL A 55 3.30 -1.89 3.29
C VAL A 55 1.86 -2.22 2.86
N VAL A 56 1.02 -2.58 3.82
CA VAL A 56 -0.40 -2.86 3.56
C VAL A 56 -1.23 -1.67 4.02
N ILE A 57 -1.84 -0.94 3.09
CA ILE A 57 -2.77 0.14 3.43
C ILE A 57 -4.11 -0.47 3.78
N THR A 58 -4.60 -0.18 4.99
CA THR A 58 -5.84 -0.75 5.53
C THR A 58 -6.94 0.29 5.70
N GLY A 59 -6.60 1.58 5.71
CA GLY A 59 -7.59 2.63 5.82
C GLY A 59 -7.01 4.03 5.69
N PHE A 60 -7.86 5.00 5.94
CA PHE A 60 -7.51 6.40 5.99
C PHE A 60 -8.51 7.14 6.89
N ASP A 61 -8.07 8.25 7.45
CA ASP A 61 -8.94 9.25 8.08
C ASP A 61 -8.80 10.59 7.33
N ASN A 62 -9.32 11.68 7.91
CA ASN A 62 -9.31 12.99 7.25
C ASN A 62 -7.91 13.43 6.83
N ASN A 63 -6.88 13.09 7.61
CA ASN A 63 -5.52 13.61 7.42
C ASN A 63 -4.47 12.52 7.23
N ASN A 64 -4.79 11.26 7.52
CA ASN A 64 -3.80 10.18 7.58
C ASN A 64 -4.16 8.98 6.72
N ILE A 65 -3.11 8.29 6.27
CA ILE A 65 -3.17 6.92 5.79
C ILE A 65 -2.84 5.99 6.96
N ILE A 66 -3.59 4.88 7.06
CA ILE A 66 -3.43 3.83 8.06
C ILE A 66 -2.90 2.58 7.37
N TYR A 67 -1.83 1.98 7.89
CA TYR A 67 -1.17 0.86 7.25
C TYR A 67 -0.52 -0.11 8.23
N HIS A 68 -0.17 -1.30 7.71
CA HIS A 68 0.65 -2.29 8.40
C HIS A 68 2.03 -2.33 7.76
N ASP A 69 3.07 -2.26 8.57
CA ASP A 69 4.46 -2.31 8.15
C ASP A 69 5.14 -3.59 8.69
N PRO A 70 5.67 -4.46 7.80
CA PRO A 70 6.32 -5.70 8.22
C PRO A 70 7.70 -5.51 8.88
N ASP A 71 8.35 -4.36 8.69
CA ASP A 71 9.69 -4.07 9.24
C ASP A 71 9.63 -3.37 10.61
N ILE A 72 8.42 -3.01 11.08
CA ILE A 72 8.21 -2.38 12.39
C ILE A 72 7.65 -3.42 13.37
N PRO A 73 8.31 -3.68 14.52
CA PRO A 73 7.72 -4.49 15.60
C PRO A 73 6.39 -3.89 16.05
N ASP A 74 5.34 -4.71 16.14
CA ASP A 74 3.97 -4.25 16.37
C ASP A 74 3.50 -3.18 15.36
N GLY A 75 4.00 -3.24 14.13
CA GLY A 75 3.74 -2.31 13.02
C GLY A 75 2.31 -2.38 12.45
N GLN A 76 1.33 -2.75 13.26
CA GLN A 76 -0.09 -2.72 12.92
C GLN A 76 -0.66 -1.30 13.14
N ASP A 77 -1.63 -0.92 12.30
CA ASP A 77 -2.34 0.37 12.34
C ASP A 77 -1.46 1.63 12.48
N VAL A 78 -0.27 1.60 11.87
CA VAL A 78 0.63 2.76 11.81
C VAL A 78 -0.04 3.87 10.98
N LYS A 79 0.20 5.12 11.38
CA LYS A 79 -0.36 6.29 10.70
C LYS A 79 0.73 7.21 10.19
N CYS A 80 0.50 7.78 9.01
CA CYS A 80 1.27 8.91 8.49
C CYS A 80 0.34 9.89 7.81
N SER A 81 0.77 11.15 7.67
CA SER A 81 -0.02 12.14 6.95
C SER A 81 -0.17 11.72 5.48
N ILE A 82 -1.33 12.04 4.90
CA ILE A 82 -1.60 11.78 3.47
C ILE A 82 -0.52 12.42 2.59
N GLU A 83 -0.07 13.63 2.93
CA GLU A 83 0.99 14.32 2.21
C GLU A 83 2.30 13.51 2.21
N ARG A 84 2.74 13.04 3.39
CA ARG A 84 3.99 12.29 3.51
C ARG A 84 3.91 10.94 2.81
N PHE A 85 2.77 10.26 2.94
CA PHE A 85 2.47 9.07 2.16
C PHE A 85 2.61 9.32 0.66
N MET A 86 1.97 10.39 0.16
CA MET A 86 1.99 10.71 -1.27
C MET A 86 3.40 10.99 -1.78
N GLN A 87 4.22 11.69 -1.02
CA GLN A 87 5.63 11.91 -1.37
C GLN A 87 6.39 10.58 -1.48
N ALA A 88 6.26 9.70 -0.48
CA ALA A 88 6.93 8.40 -0.47
C ALA A 88 6.44 7.46 -1.58
N TRP A 89 5.14 7.45 -1.85
CA TRP A 89 4.50 6.57 -2.83
C TRP A 89 4.76 7.03 -4.27
N SER A 90 4.69 8.34 -4.53
CA SER A 90 4.94 8.92 -5.86
C SER A 90 6.40 8.78 -6.29
N ALA A 91 7.36 8.79 -5.35
CA ALA A 91 8.77 8.51 -5.64
C ALA A 91 8.97 7.16 -6.34
N LEU A 92 8.08 6.18 -6.07
CA LEU A 92 8.11 4.84 -6.67
C LEU A 92 6.95 4.60 -7.64
N LYS A 93 6.52 5.66 -8.33
CA LYS A 93 5.52 5.63 -9.42
C LYS A 93 4.14 5.14 -8.95
N CYS A 94 3.76 5.43 -7.71
CA CYS A 94 2.46 5.07 -7.15
C CYS A 94 2.09 3.60 -7.40
N TRP A 95 3.02 2.69 -7.08
CA TRP A 95 2.83 1.28 -7.36
C TRP A 95 1.94 0.62 -6.30
N VAL A 96 0.96 -0.16 -6.75
CA VAL A 96 -0.02 -0.83 -5.90
C VAL A 96 -0.29 -2.25 -6.38
N ILE A 97 -0.64 -3.13 -5.45
CA ILE A 97 -1.22 -4.43 -5.68
C ILE A 97 -2.60 -4.43 -5.04
N LYS A 98 -3.61 -4.53 -5.89
CA LYS A 98 -5.00 -4.68 -5.45
C LYS A 98 -5.28 -6.17 -5.32
N LEU A 99 -5.83 -6.58 -4.18
CA LEU A 99 -6.21 -7.96 -3.89
C LEU A 99 -7.74 -8.03 -3.80
N GLN A 100 -8.34 -9.05 -4.41
CA GLN A 100 -9.75 -9.33 -4.29
C GLN A 100 -9.93 -10.80 -3.96
N LYS A 101 -10.72 -11.10 -2.92
CA LYS A 101 -11.06 -12.49 -2.61
C LYS A 101 -11.97 -13.01 -3.71
N VAL A 102 -11.61 -14.16 -4.29
CA VAL A 102 -12.49 -14.83 -5.25
C VAL A 102 -13.73 -15.29 -4.48
N LYS A 103 -14.92 -14.79 -4.86
CA LYS A 103 -16.18 -15.29 -4.30
C LYS A 103 -16.31 -16.75 -4.73
N GLN A 104 -16.39 -17.66 -3.74
CA GLN A 104 -16.76 -19.06 -3.96
C GLN A 104 -18.24 -19.16 -4.29
#